data_AF-A0A9P9DYQ4-F1
#
_entry.id   AF-A0A9P9DYQ4-F1
#
_cell.length_a   1.000
_cell.length_b   1.000
_cell.length_c   1.000
_cell.angle_alpha   90.00
_cell.angle_beta   90.00
_cell.angle_gamma   90.00
#
_symmetry.space_group_name_H-M   'P 1'
#
loop_
_entity.id
_entity.type
_entity.pdbx_description
1 polymer ?
#
loop_
_entity_poly.entity_id
_entity_poly.type
_entity_poly.pdbx_seq_one_letter_code
_entity_poly.pdbx_strand_id
1 'polypeptide(L)'
;TGAQVNASDSIWDHHTVKTAIVDISRDIVAMDDKSTLWRKTKVTPHSISVNMLFNRLETGKAAAHPIEAYSFSETSTKALLQLPIAKSLNSRPLEDFQDLYLASIAKIRDIHQHVALRINNGFMNLTDVLSPSGGLTLGEAITLLEDHWDTLNEPGLMKSLDNASREAMRKHGHAEILSRFDSGQLTKIEAEECFDQLYNPALSDMIAGIPWIMDWAPGMIGAFLEEKYRVMLRIEKEECARRKNEEMSRMKNEEMLRKKEESNRKKEEMSRKQKREHLKQEHL
;
A
#
# COMPACT_ATOMS: atom_id res chain seq x y z
N THR A 1 7.33 8.49 -26.70
CA THR A 1 7.33 7.86 -25.37
C THR A 1 6.02 7.16 -25.04
N GLY A 2 4.80 7.72 -25.09
CA GLY A 2 3.58 6.87 -25.05
C GLY A 2 3.34 6.08 -26.35
N ALA A 3 3.53 6.74 -27.49
CA ALA A 3 3.48 6.10 -28.81
C ALA A 3 4.54 5.02 -29.04
N GLN A 4 5.67 5.07 -28.31
CA GLN A 4 6.74 4.07 -28.42
C GLN A 4 6.41 2.79 -27.65
N VAL A 5 5.72 2.89 -26.49
CA VAL A 5 5.23 1.73 -25.76
C VAL A 5 4.16 1.00 -26.58
N ASN A 6 3.23 1.74 -27.18
CA ASN A 6 2.18 1.15 -28.02
C ASN A 6 2.74 0.51 -29.31
N ALA A 7 3.79 1.11 -29.89
CA ALA A 7 4.44 0.60 -31.11
C ALA A 7 5.45 -0.54 -30.86
N SER A 8 5.86 -0.78 -29.61
CA SER A 8 6.80 -1.86 -29.27
C SER A 8 6.08 -3.21 -29.29
N ASP A 9 6.58 -4.20 -30.02
CA ASP A 9 6.09 -5.59 -29.94
C ASP A 9 6.69 -6.37 -28.76
N SER A 10 7.69 -5.79 -28.08
CA SER A 10 8.28 -6.38 -26.89
C SER A 10 7.25 -6.39 -25.75
N ILE A 11 7.04 -7.56 -25.16
CA ILE A 11 6.21 -7.79 -23.97
C ILE A 11 7.05 -8.63 -23.04
N TRP A 12 7.27 -8.13 -21.83
CA TRP A 12 7.93 -8.89 -20.77
C TRP A 12 6.94 -9.88 -20.14
N ASP A 13 7.45 -11.02 -19.71
CA ASP A 13 6.62 -11.92 -18.93
C ASP A 13 6.27 -11.29 -17.57
N HIS A 14 5.07 -11.61 -17.06
CA HIS A 14 4.59 -11.01 -15.81
C HIS A 14 5.50 -11.28 -14.61
N HIS A 15 6.24 -12.40 -14.61
CA HIS A 15 7.14 -12.72 -13.50
C HIS A 15 8.36 -11.81 -13.50
N THR A 16 8.97 -11.57 -14.66
CA THR A 16 10.11 -10.65 -14.83
C THR A 16 9.71 -9.23 -14.47
N VAL A 17 8.54 -8.75 -14.90
CA VAL A 17 8.05 -7.40 -14.53
C VAL A 17 7.89 -7.27 -13.01
N LYS A 18 7.24 -8.24 -12.36
CA LYS A 18 7.07 -8.22 -10.90
C LYS A 18 8.41 -8.22 -10.18
N THR A 19 9.32 -9.08 -10.61
CA THR A 19 10.66 -9.19 -10.01
C THR A 19 11.41 -7.88 -10.11
N ALA A 20 11.44 -7.26 -11.29
CA ALA A 20 12.06 -5.95 -11.50
C ALA A 20 11.46 -4.87 -10.60
N ILE A 21 10.13 -4.73 -10.56
CA ILE A 21 9.47 -3.72 -9.71
C ILE A 21 9.78 -3.96 -8.24
N VAL A 22 9.70 -5.21 -7.76
CA VAL A 22 9.93 -5.59 -6.36
C VAL A 22 11.37 -5.34 -5.94
N ASP A 23 12.35 -5.74 -6.76
CA ASP A 23 13.77 -5.60 -6.46
C ASP A 23 14.16 -4.12 -6.43
N ILE A 24 13.77 -3.36 -7.44
CA ILE A 24 13.98 -1.90 -7.49
C ILE A 24 13.33 -1.20 -6.29
N SER A 25 12.10 -1.58 -5.94
CA SER A 25 11.42 -1.01 -4.77
C SER A 25 12.14 -1.30 -3.47
N ARG A 26 12.68 -2.52 -3.32
CA ARG A 26 13.45 -2.93 -2.14
C ARG A 26 14.72 -2.10 -2.00
N ASP A 27 15.43 -1.88 -3.11
CA ASP A 27 16.66 -1.10 -3.13
C ASP A 27 16.40 0.38 -2.83
N ILE A 28 15.33 0.95 -3.40
CA ILE A 28 14.88 2.32 -3.08
C ILE A 28 14.54 2.46 -1.59
N VAL A 29 13.78 1.51 -1.03
CA VAL A 29 13.43 1.53 0.41
C VAL A 29 14.68 1.42 1.27
N ALA A 30 15.60 0.52 0.94
CA ALA A 30 16.87 0.38 1.66
C ALA A 30 17.72 1.65 1.59
N MET A 31 17.74 2.34 0.45
CA MET A 31 18.43 3.61 0.27
C MET A 31 17.78 4.72 1.10
N ASP A 32 16.45 4.83 1.07
CA ASP A 32 15.68 5.82 1.84
C ASP A 32 15.85 5.63 3.35
N ASP A 33 15.86 4.38 3.82
CA ASP A 33 16.01 4.03 5.24
C ASP A 33 17.43 4.26 5.77
N LYS A 34 18.46 4.06 4.94
CA LYS A 34 19.87 4.17 5.36
C LYS A 34 20.47 5.56 5.14
N SER A 35 19.86 6.36 4.27
CA SER A 35 20.35 7.69 3.93
C SER A 35 20.16 8.69 5.08
N THR A 36 21.17 9.52 5.30
CA THR A 36 21.08 10.72 6.14
C THR A 36 20.90 12.00 5.33
N LEU A 37 20.89 11.90 4.00
CA LEU A 37 20.94 13.04 3.10
C LEU A 37 19.59 13.71 2.87
N TRP A 38 18.50 12.99 3.00
CA TRP A 38 17.16 13.57 2.90
C TRP A 38 16.41 13.34 4.20
N ARG A 39 15.49 14.26 4.50
CA ARG A 39 14.73 14.21 5.73
C ARG A 39 13.87 12.96 5.67
N LYS A 40 14.06 12.03 6.61
CA LYS A 40 13.15 10.91 6.78
C LYS A 40 11.75 11.46 7.00
N THR A 41 10.88 11.30 6.02
CA THR A 41 9.46 11.54 6.20
C THR A 41 9.00 10.61 7.30
N LYS A 42 8.25 11.11 8.27
CA LYS A 42 7.73 10.27 9.35
C LYS A 42 6.83 9.21 8.72
N VAL A 43 7.36 8.00 8.53
CA VAL A 43 6.62 6.87 7.97
C VAL A 43 5.50 6.56 8.95
N THR A 44 4.28 6.89 8.56
CA THR A 44 3.10 6.42 9.28
C THR A 44 2.55 5.23 8.49
N PRO A 45 2.02 4.19 9.16
CA PRO A 45 1.40 3.04 8.47
C PRO A 45 0.25 3.39 7.51
N HIS A 46 -0.21 4.64 7.55
CA HIS A 46 -1.34 5.16 6.78
C HIS A 46 -0.95 6.37 5.92
N SER A 47 0.34 6.52 5.59
CA SER A 47 0.83 7.49 4.61
C SER A 47 1.41 6.75 3.42
N ILE A 48 1.11 7.25 2.23
CA ILE A 48 1.54 6.64 0.98
C ILE A 48 3.05 6.82 0.83
N SER A 49 3.74 5.71 0.62
CA SER A 49 5.17 5.65 0.35
C SER A 49 5.49 4.33 -0.34
N VAL A 50 6.66 4.26 -1.01
CA VAL A 50 7.16 3.01 -1.60
C VAL A 50 7.17 1.89 -0.55
N ASN A 51 7.68 2.19 0.66
CA ASN A 51 7.71 1.23 1.76
C ASN A 51 6.31 0.76 2.18
N MET A 52 5.32 1.66 2.28
CA MET A 52 3.95 1.26 2.65
C MET A 52 3.35 0.34 1.59
N LEU A 53 3.46 0.69 0.31
CA LEU A 53 2.92 -0.10 -0.81
C LEU A 53 3.63 -1.45 -0.95
N PHE A 54 4.96 -1.47 -0.80
CA PHE A 54 5.76 -2.69 -0.78
C PHE A 54 5.32 -3.64 0.33
N ASN A 55 5.26 -3.15 1.58
CA ASN A 55 4.79 -3.94 2.72
C ASN A 55 3.33 -4.40 2.53
N ARG A 56 2.49 -3.60 1.87
CA ARG A 56 1.10 -3.96 1.56
C ARG A 56 1.04 -5.19 0.65
N LEU A 57 1.90 -5.25 -0.37
CA LEU A 57 2.01 -6.41 -1.25
C LEU A 57 2.54 -7.63 -0.49
N GLU A 58 3.61 -7.48 0.29
CA GLU A 58 4.20 -8.59 1.07
C GLU A 58 3.25 -9.17 2.11
N THR A 59 2.43 -8.32 2.76
CA THR A 59 1.53 -8.76 3.84
C THR A 59 0.19 -9.31 3.36
N GLY A 60 -0.03 -9.44 2.05
CA GLY A 60 -1.29 -9.96 1.52
C GLY A 60 -2.45 -8.95 1.57
N LYS A 61 -2.18 -7.64 1.70
CA LYS A 61 -3.23 -6.61 1.70
C LYS A 61 -3.65 -6.22 0.28
N ALA A 62 -4.90 -5.76 0.14
CA ALA A 62 -5.51 -5.38 -1.14
C ALA A 62 -4.98 -4.08 -1.70
N ALA A 63 -4.58 -4.02 -2.96
CA ALA A 63 -4.30 -2.75 -3.64
C ALA A 63 -5.56 -1.87 -3.67
N ALA A 64 -5.36 -0.55 -3.76
CA ALA A 64 -6.49 0.36 -3.96
C ALA A 64 -7.15 0.10 -5.32
N HIS A 65 -8.47 0.29 -5.36
CA HIS A 65 -9.27 0.03 -6.54
C HIS A 65 -8.74 0.85 -7.74
N PRO A 66 -8.68 0.28 -8.96
CA PRO A 66 -8.17 0.98 -10.14
C PRO A 66 -9.09 2.12 -10.61
N ILE A 67 -10.41 2.01 -10.40
CA ILE A 67 -11.40 3.06 -10.74
C ILE A 67 -11.30 4.24 -9.76
N GLU A 68 -11.47 5.47 -10.25
CA GLU A 68 -11.36 6.72 -9.50
C GLU A 68 -12.10 6.70 -8.16
N ALA A 69 -11.43 7.22 -7.13
CA ALA A 69 -11.87 7.20 -5.73
C ALA A 69 -13.25 7.86 -5.47
N TYR A 70 -13.75 8.67 -6.39
CA TYR A 70 -15.04 9.36 -6.28
C TYR A 70 -16.26 8.46 -6.53
N SER A 71 -16.06 7.32 -7.18
CA SER A 71 -17.14 6.37 -7.51
C SER A 71 -17.40 5.32 -6.43
N PHE A 72 -16.47 5.13 -5.49
CA PHE A 72 -16.52 4.01 -4.56
C PHE A 72 -17.21 4.35 -3.25
N SER A 73 -18.24 3.57 -2.92
CA SER A 73 -18.85 3.61 -1.59
C SER A 73 -17.86 3.10 -0.52
N GLU A 74 -17.97 3.62 0.71
CA GLU A 74 -17.22 3.09 1.84
C GLU A 74 -17.50 1.60 2.07
N THR A 75 -18.73 1.16 1.80
CA THR A 75 -19.16 -0.24 1.93
C THR A 75 -18.38 -1.14 0.98
N SER A 76 -18.25 -0.74 -0.29
CA SER A 76 -17.46 -1.48 -1.28
C SER A 76 -15.98 -1.53 -0.91
N THR A 77 -15.44 -0.43 -0.36
CA THR A 77 -14.05 -0.38 0.11
C THR A 77 -13.83 -1.30 1.31
N LYS A 78 -14.78 -1.36 2.25
CA LYS A 78 -14.75 -2.31 3.39
C LYS A 78 -14.81 -3.76 2.91
N ALA A 79 -15.64 -4.06 1.92
CA ALA A 79 -15.72 -5.39 1.33
C ALA A 79 -14.38 -5.80 0.70
N LEU A 80 -13.75 -4.90 -0.08
CA LEU A 80 -12.43 -5.11 -0.68
C LEU A 80 -11.36 -5.42 0.38
N LEU A 81 -11.35 -4.67 1.50
CA LEU A 81 -10.40 -4.88 2.60
C LEU A 81 -10.56 -6.23 3.31
N GLN A 82 -11.71 -6.88 3.18
CA GLN A 82 -11.98 -8.19 3.78
C GLN A 82 -11.67 -9.35 2.83
N LEU A 83 -11.40 -9.09 1.55
CA LEU A 83 -11.12 -10.15 0.59
C LEU A 83 -9.78 -10.84 0.92
N PRO A 84 -9.74 -12.18 0.93
CA PRO A 84 -8.50 -12.91 1.09
C PRO A 84 -7.67 -12.75 -0.18
N ILE A 85 -6.49 -12.15 -0.05
CA ILE A 85 -5.57 -11.95 -1.17
C ILE A 85 -4.35 -12.83 -0.99
N ALA A 86 -3.82 -13.30 -2.13
CA ALA A 86 -2.65 -14.15 -2.16
C ALA A 86 -1.47 -13.44 -1.47
N LYS A 87 -0.87 -14.11 -0.49
CA LYS A 87 0.23 -13.54 0.32
C LYS A 87 1.56 -13.50 -0.43
N SER A 88 1.78 -14.41 -1.38
CA SER A 88 3.03 -14.46 -2.14
C SER A 88 3.01 -13.45 -3.27
N LEU A 89 4.06 -12.62 -3.36
CA LEU A 89 4.25 -11.64 -4.43
C LEU A 89 4.11 -12.27 -5.82
N ASN A 90 4.64 -13.48 -6.01
CA ASN A 90 4.62 -14.14 -7.32
C ASN A 90 3.20 -14.54 -7.75
N SER A 91 2.35 -14.90 -6.79
CA SER A 91 0.97 -15.32 -7.04
C SER A 91 -0.02 -14.18 -7.22
N ARG A 92 0.38 -12.94 -6.90
CA ARG A 92 -0.47 -11.76 -7.10
C ARG A 92 -0.62 -11.45 -8.59
N PRO A 93 -1.74 -10.85 -9.02
CA PRO A 93 -1.89 -10.43 -10.39
C PRO A 93 -0.97 -9.21 -10.67
N LEU A 94 -0.67 -8.91 -11.93
CA LEU A 94 0.37 -7.92 -12.26
C LEU A 94 -0.08 -6.48 -11.98
N GLU A 95 -1.37 -6.20 -12.13
CA GLU A 95 -2.00 -4.91 -11.85
C GLU A 95 -1.81 -4.43 -10.40
N ASP A 96 -1.65 -5.34 -9.43
CA ASP A 96 -1.39 -5.01 -8.02
C ASP A 96 -0.08 -4.22 -7.85
N PHE A 97 0.86 -4.35 -8.81
CA PHE A 97 2.18 -3.73 -8.76
C PHE A 97 2.20 -2.32 -9.38
N GLN A 98 1.10 -1.87 -10.00
CA GLN A 98 1.01 -0.57 -10.66
C GLN A 98 1.34 0.59 -9.71
N ASP A 99 0.74 0.61 -8.52
CA ASP A 99 0.95 1.71 -7.57
C ASP A 99 2.38 1.73 -7.02
N LEU A 100 2.98 0.55 -6.83
CA LEU A 100 4.36 0.42 -6.41
C LEU A 100 5.33 0.90 -7.50
N TYR A 101 5.03 0.59 -8.77
CA TYR A 101 5.75 1.12 -9.92
C TYR A 101 5.71 2.66 -9.97
N LEU A 102 4.51 3.25 -9.87
CA LEU A 102 4.35 4.72 -9.89
C LEU A 102 5.10 5.38 -8.73
N ALA A 103 4.97 4.82 -7.52
CA ALA A 103 5.67 5.33 -6.34
C ALA A 103 7.19 5.22 -6.47
N SER A 104 7.70 4.15 -7.08
CA SER A 104 9.14 3.93 -7.31
C SER A 104 9.70 4.95 -8.30
N ILE A 105 9.02 5.19 -9.42
CA ILE A 105 9.38 6.24 -10.39
C ILE A 105 9.43 7.62 -9.71
N ALA A 106 8.39 7.96 -8.94
CA ALA A 106 8.34 9.22 -8.22
C ALA A 106 9.53 9.36 -7.26
N LYS A 107 9.85 8.28 -6.53
CA LYS A 107 10.92 8.28 -5.53
C LYS A 107 12.32 8.32 -6.15
N ILE A 108 12.56 7.63 -7.27
CA ILE A 108 13.83 7.73 -8.03
C ILE A 108 14.07 9.18 -8.44
N ARG A 109 13.06 9.83 -9.03
CA ARG A 109 13.15 11.24 -9.46
C ARG A 109 13.38 12.19 -8.29
N ASP A 110 12.68 11.97 -7.17
CA ASP A 110 12.83 12.76 -5.94
C ASP A 110 14.26 12.66 -5.37
N ILE A 111 14.79 11.43 -5.24
CA ILE A 111 16.17 11.21 -4.78
C ILE A 111 17.16 11.86 -5.76
N HIS A 112 17.00 11.63 -7.07
CA HIS A 112 17.88 12.22 -8.08
C HIS A 112 17.89 13.76 -8.01
N GLN A 113 16.73 14.40 -7.86
CA GLN A 113 16.64 15.87 -7.69
C GLN A 113 17.36 16.35 -6.44
N HIS A 114 17.19 15.65 -5.31
CA HIS A 114 17.87 15.98 -4.07
C HIS A 114 19.39 15.83 -4.17
N VAL A 115 19.87 14.77 -4.83
CA VAL A 115 21.29 14.54 -5.09
C VAL A 115 21.87 15.63 -5.99
N ALA A 116 21.22 15.90 -7.13
CA ALA A 116 21.65 16.92 -8.07
C ALA A 116 21.75 18.31 -7.42
N LEU A 117 20.75 18.70 -6.61
CA LEU A 117 20.78 19.96 -5.87
C LEU A 117 21.97 20.05 -4.90
N ARG A 118 22.29 18.96 -4.19
CA ARG A 118 23.40 18.96 -3.23
C ARG A 118 24.76 19.03 -3.91
N ILE A 119 24.94 18.30 -5.02
CA ILE A 119 26.17 18.33 -5.82
C ILE A 119 26.35 19.72 -6.44
N ASN A 120 25.33 20.27 -7.08
CA ASN A 120 25.41 21.56 -7.77
C ASN A 120 25.71 22.73 -6.84
N ASN A 121 25.32 22.62 -5.56
CA ASN A 121 25.62 23.63 -4.54
C ASN A 121 26.92 23.34 -3.75
N GLY A 122 27.68 22.30 -4.13
CA GLY A 122 28.95 21.95 -3.49
C GLY A 122 28.82 21.38 -2.07
N PHE A 123 27.62 20.94 -1.67
CA PHE A 123 27.42 20.33 -0.35
C PHE A 123 27.93 18.89 -0.27
N MET A 124 28.13 18.22 -1.41
CA MET A 124 28.57 16.84 -1.49
C MET A 124 29.39 16.59 -2.77
N ASN A 125 30.26 15.59 -2.71
CA ASN A 125 30.99 15.04 -3.84
C ASN A 125 30.50 13.62 -4.17
N LEU A 126 30.79 13.16 -5.40
CA LEU A 126 30.42 11.80 -5.84
C LEU A 126 31.06 10.68 -5.00
N THR A 127 32.18 10.98 -4.33
CA THR A 127 32.90 10.04 -3.45
C THR A 127 32.32 9.97 -2.03
N ASP A 128 31.37 10.85 -1.69
CA ASP A 128 30.80 10.88 -0.35
C ASP A 128 29.86 9.69 -0.14
N VAL A 129 29.86 9.13 1.07
CA VAL A 129 29.07 7.95 1.41
C VAL A 129 27.66 8.34 1.83
N LEU A 130 26.64 7.66 1.31
CA LEU A 130 25.22 7.95 1.62
C LEU A 130 24.82 7.68 3.08
N SER A 131 25.51 6.74 3.74
CA SER A 131 25.17 6.25 5.08
C SER A 131 26.36 6.33 6.04
N PRO A 132 26.16 6.75 7.31
CA PRO A 132 27.22 6.83 8.32
C PRO A 132 27.89 5.49 8.65
N SER A 133 27.21 4.37 8.45
CA SER A 133 27.72 3.03 8.76
C SER A 133 28.66 2.45 7.69
N GLY A 134 29.05 3.26 6.70
CA GLY A 134 29.64 2.77 5.45
C GLY A 134 28.56 2.24 4.51
N GLY A 135 28.83 2.25 3.20
CA GLY A 135 27.86 1.83 2.19
C GLY A 135 28.13 2.45 0.82
N LEU A 136 27.06 2.52 0.03
CA LEU A 136 27.06 3.07 -1.33
C LEU A 136 27.54 4.52 -1.33
N THR A 137 28.52 4.80 -2.18
CA THR A 137 28.92 6.18 -2.50
C THR A 137 27.81 6.88 -3.28
N LEU A 138 27.84 8.21 -3.29
CA LEU A 138 26.89 9.01 -4.04
C LEU A 138 26.94 8.70 -5.55
N GLY A 139 28.14 8.49 -6.10
CA GLY A 139 28.33 8.09 -7.50
C GLY A 139 27.68 6.74 -7.81
N GLU A 140 27.94 5.72 -7.00
CA GLU A 140 27.31 4.39 -7.15
C GLU A 140 25.79 4.47 -7.00
N ALA A 141 25.28 5.35 -6.12
CA ALA A 141 23.85 5.57 -5.97
C ALA A 141 23.20 6.18 -7.21
N ILE A 142 23.87 7.13 -7.85
CA ILE A 142 23.38 7.74 -9.10
C ILE A 142 23.30 6.67 -10.19
N THR A 143 24.37 5.89 -10.40
CA THR A 143 24.37 4.81 -11.40
C THR A 143 23.26 3.80 -11.13
N LEU A 144 23.06 3.39 -9.87
CA LEU A 144 21.98 2.48 -9.51
C LEU A 144 20.59 3.07 -9.81
N LEU A 145 20.39 4.36 -9.54
CA LEU A 145 19.13 5.05 -9.85
C LEU A 145 18.90 5.19 -11.36
N GLU A 146 19.95 5.41 -12.15
CA GLU A 146 19.90 5.42 -13.62
C GLU A 146 19.51 4.04 -14.16
N ASP A 147 20.16 2.97 -13.70
CA ASP A 147 19.84 1.59 -14.10
C ASP A 147 18.38 1.23 -13.76
N HIS A 148 17.92 1.62 -12.56
CA HIS A 148 16.53 1.43 -12.15
C HIS A 148 15.56 2.26 -13.00
N TRP A 149 15.92 3.50 -13.32
CA TRP A 149 15.12 4.37 -14.18
C TRP A 149 14.96 3.75 -15.57
N ASP A 150 16.06 3.31 -16.19
CA ASP A 150 16.06 2.71 -17.52
C ASP A 150 15.25 1.41 -17.54
N THR A 151 15.39 0.58 -16.49
CA THR A 151 14.61 -0.66 -16.35
C THR A 151 13.11 -0.39 -16.24
N LEU A 152 12.69 0.57 -15.41
CA LEU A 152 11.27 0.90 -15.24
C LEU A 152 10.66 1.59 -16.47
N ASN A 153 11.47 2.28 -17.27
CA ASN A 153 11.04 2.91 -18.52
C ASN A 153 11.22 2.01 -19.75
N GLU A 154 11.59 0.74 -19.56
CA GLU A 154 11.72 -0.20 -20.66
C GLU A 154 10.34 -0.47 -21.29
N PRO A 155 10.19 -0.33 -22.63
CA PRO A 155 8.87 -0.38 -23.26
C PRO A 155 8.12 -1.69 -23.06
N GLY A 156 8.84 -2.82 -22.95
CA GLY A 156 8.25 -4.13 -22.75
C GLY A 156 7.65 -4.28 -21.36
N LEU A 157 8.34 -3.80 -20.33
CA LEU A 157 7.82 -3.72 -18.97
C LEU A 157 6.56 -2.86 -18.92
N MET A 158 6.64 -1.63 -19.45
CA MET A 158 5.54 -0.67 -19.41
C MET A 158 4.30 -1.20 -20.13
N LYS A 159 4.47 -1.79 -21.33
CA LYS A 159 3.37 -2.37 -22.11
C LYS A 159 2.69 -3.52 -21.39
N SER A 160 3.48 -4.38 -20.74
CA SER A 160 2.97 -5.53 -19.99
C SER A 160 2.13 -5.10 -18.79
N LEU A 161 2.63 -4.12 -18.04
CA LEU A 161 1.91 -3.55 -16.91
C LEU A 161 0.65 -2.79 -17.37
N ASP A 162 0.72 -2.05 -18.49
CA ASP A 162 -0.43 -1.31 -19.05
C ASP A 162 -1.55 -2.26 -19.47
N ASN A 163 -1.20 -3.33 -20.20
CA ASN A 163 -2.14 -4.37 -20.60
C ASN A 163 -2.81 -5.04 -19.38
N ALA A 164 -2.03 -5.35 -18.34
CA ALA A 164 -2.58 -5.92 -17.11
C ALA A 164 -3.52 -4.95 -16.39
N SER A 165 -3.15 -3.67 -16.27
CA SER A 165 -4.00 -2.63 -15.69
C SER A 165 -5.31 -2.43 -16.47
N ARG A 166 -5.26 -2.40 -17.81
CA ARG A 166 -6.47 -2.31 -18.66
C ARG A 166 -7.36 -3.52 -18.50
N GLU A 167 -6.78 -4.72 -18.47
CA GLU A 167 -7.54 -5.96 -18.26
C GLU A 167 -8.18 -6.00 -16.87
N ALA A 168 -7.47 -5.56 -15.84
CA ALA A 168 -8.04 -5.40 -14.51
C ALA A 168 -9.19 -4.39 -14.51
N MET A 169 -9.03 -3.25 -15.18
CA MET A 169 -10.10 -2.26 -15.33
C MET A 169 -11.33 -2.84 -16.03
N ARG A 170 -11.13 -3.62 -17.10
CA ARG A 170 -12.23 -4.35 -17.78
C ARG A 170 -12.96 -5.31 -16.85
N LYS A 171 -12.23 -6.14 -16.11
CA LYS A 171 -12.82 -7.08 -15.15
C LYS A 171 -13.64 -6.37 -14.07
N HIS A 172 -13.13 -5.26 -13.56
CA HIS A 172 -13.85 -4.47 -12.55
C HIS A 172 -15.09 -3.79 -13.15
N GLY A 173 -14.96 -3.15 -14.32
CA GLY A 173 -16.09 -2.54 -15.02
C GLY A 173 -17.19 -3.56 -15.32
N HIS A 174 -16.81 -4.78 -15.75
CA HIS A 174 -17.75 -5.88 -15.95
C HIS A 174 -18.50 -6.23 -14.67
N ALA A 175 -17.77 -6.45 -13.56
CA ALA A 175 -18.37 -6.78 -12.27
C ALA A 175 -19.29 -5.67 -11.75
N GLU A 176 -18.93 -4.41 -11.99
CA GLU A 176 -19.74 -3.26 -11.63
C GLU A 176 -21.04 -3.19 -12.44
N ILE A 177 -20.98 -3.39 -13.76
CA ILE A 177 -22.18 -3.45 -14.62
C ILE A 177 -23.14 -4.54 -14.13
N LEU A 178 -22.62 -5.75 -13.84
CA LEU A 178 -23.43 -6.83 -13.28
C LEU A 178 -24.06 -6.43 -11.93
N SER A 179 -23.27 -5.86 -11.02
CA SER A 179 -23.79 -5.44 -9.72
C SER A 179 -24.89 -4.36 -9.83
N ARG A 180 -24.76 -3.42 -10.78
CA ARG A 180 -25.77 -2.38 -11.03
C ARG A 180 -27.02 -2.95 -11.70
N PHE A 181 -26.86 -3.92 -12.60
CA PHE A 181 -27.96 -4.65 -13.20
C PHE A 181 -28.75 -5.47 -12.16
N ASP A 182 -28.06 -6.24 -11.32
CA ASP A 182 -28.68 -7.07 -10.27
C ASP A 182 -29.41 -6.24 -9.22
N SER A 183 -28.95 -5.02 -8.95
CA SER A 183 -29.62 -4.08 -8.04
C SER A 183 -30.77 -3.29 -8.69
N GLY A 184 -31.06 -3.54 -9.98
CA GLY A 184 -32.12 -2.85 -10.73
C GLY A 184 -31.80 -1.39 -11.07
N GLN A 185 -30.54 -0.96 -10.94
CA GLN A 185 -30.09 0.39 -11.31
C GLN A 185 -29.88 0.54 -12.82
N LEU A 186 -29.67 -0.57 -13.53
CA LEU A 186 -29.57 -0.62 -14.98
C LEU A 186 -30.66 -1.53 -15.54
N THR A 187 -31.27 -1.08 -16.64
CA THR A 187 -32.08 -1.95 -17.49
C THR A 187 -31.19 -2.91 -18.27
N LYS A 188 -31.81 -3.96 -18.83
CA LYS A 188 -31.09 -4.93 -19.67
C LYS A 188 -30.40 -4.26 -20.88
N ILE A 189 -31.08 -3.31 -21.52
CA ILE A 189 -30.57 -2.60 -22.70
C ILE A 189 -29.34 -1.75 -22.32
N GLU A 190 -29.43 -0.98 -21.23
CA GLU A 190 -28.31 -0.16 -20.76
C GLU A 190 -27.10 -1.02 -20.35
N ALA A 191 -27.33 -2.19 -19.74
CA ALA A 191 -26.27 -3.12 -19.39
C ALA A 191 -25.58 -3.69 -20.64
N GLU A 192 -26.36 -4.08 -21.67
CA GLU A 192 -25.83 -4.54 -22.97
C GLU A 192 -24.99 -3.44 -23.65
N GLU A 193 -25.47 -2.19 -23.67
CA GLU A 193 -24.71 -1.05 -24.21
C GLU A 193 -23.39 -0.80 -23.46
N CYS A 194 -23.40 -0.95 -22.13
CA CYS A 194 -22.20 -0.83 -21.32
C CYS A 194 -21.19 -1.96 -21.60
N PHE A 195 -21.67 -3.20 -21.80
CA PHE A 195 -20.80 -4.31 -22.19
C PHE A 195 -20.21 -4.10 -23.58
N ASP A 196 -21.01 -3.63 -24.53
CA ASP A 196 -20.52 -3.32 -25.87
C ASP A 196 -19.43 -2.26 -25.82
N GLN A 197 -19.59 -1.20 -25.01
CA GLN A 197 -18.55 -0.19 -24.82
C GLN A 197 -17.27 -0.76 -24.20
N LEU A 198 -17.40 -1.67 -23.23
CA LEU A 198 -16.28 -2.25 -22.49
C LEU A 198 -15.44 -3.23 -23.32
N TYR A 199 -16.08 -3.96 -24.25
CA TYR A 199 -15.44 -5.01 -25.03
C TYR A 199 -15.22 -4.66 -26.51
N ASN A 200 -15.74 -3.54 -27.00
CA ASN A 200 -15.50 -3.10 -28.37
C ASN A 200 -14.01 -2.80 -28.58
N PRO A 201 -13.30 -3.53 -29.47
CA PRO A 201 -11.88 -3.31 -29.74
C PRO A 201 -11.57 -1.89 -30.20
N ALA A 202 -12.49 -1.22 -30.91
CA ALA A 202 -12.33 0.17 -31.34
C ALA A 202 -12.39 1.18 -30.19
N LEU A 203 -12.99 0.79 -29.05
CA LEU A 203 -13.08 1.59 -27.82
C LEU A 203 -12.15 1.07 -26.72
N SER A 204 -11.54 -0.10 -26.88
CA SER A 204 -10.62 -0.70 -25.91
C SER A 204 -9.41 0.21 -25.61
N ASP A 205 -8.98 1.01 -26.59
CA ASP A 205 -7.91 1.99 -26.41
C ASP A 205 -8.32 3.16 -25.50
N MET A 206 -9.63 3.42 -25.35
CA MET A 206 -10.18 4.45 -24.47
C MET A 206 -10.20 4.03 -22.99
N ILE A 207 -10.07 2.73 -22.69
CA ILE A 207 -9.95 2.26 -21.30
C ILE A 207 -8.60 2.71 -20.78
N ALA A 208 -8.57 3.68 -19.87
CA ALA A 208 -7.34 4.17 -19.28
C ALA A 208 -6.56 3.01 -18.62
N GLY A 209 -5.33 2.80 -19.11
CA GLY A 209 -4.38 1.86 -18.52
C GLY A 209 -3.59 2.53 -17.39
N ILE A 210 -2.27 2.38 -17.40
CA ILE A 210 -1.41 3.13 -16.48
C ILE A 210 -1.51 4.62 -16.84
N PRO A 211 -1.72 5.52 -15.85
CA PRO A 211 -1.70 6.94 -16.11
C PRO A 211 -0.34 7.33 -16.68
N TRP A 212 -0.35 8.13 -17.75
CA TRP A 212 0.87 8.63 -18.37
C TRP A 212 1.48 9.73 -17.50
N ILE A 213 2.39 9.33 -16.60
CA ILE A 213 2.96 10.19 -15.55
C ILE A 213 4.35 10.77 -15.89
N MET A 214 4.82 10.64 -17.12
CA MET A 214 6.20 11.07 -17.48
C MET A 214 6.43 12.55 -17.19
N ASP A 215 5.44 13.39 -17.48
CA ASP A 215 5.54 14.84 -17.28
C ASP A 215 5.14 15.28 -15.87
N TRP A 216 4.73 14.36 -15.00
CA TRP A 216 4.32 14.69 -13.65
C TRP A 216 5.53 14.90 -12.75
N ALA A 217 5.49 15.94 -11.90
CA ALA A 217 6.47 16.05 -10.83
C ALA A 217 6.27 14.92 -9.80
N PRO A 218 7.31 14.49 -9.05
CA PRO A 218 7.18 13.47 -8.00
C PRO A 218 6.04 13.75 -7.02
N GLY A 219 5.85 15.01 -6.62
CA GLY A 219 4.76 15.42 -5.74
C GLY A 219 3.35 15.25 -6.33
N MET A 220 3.19 15.35 -7.66
CA MET A 220 1.90 15.10 -8.32
C MET A 220 1.55 13.61 -8.31
N ILE A 221 2.53 12.73 -8.55
CA ILE A 221 2.35 11.28 -8.45
C ILE A 221 2.00 10.90 -7.01
N GLY A 222 2.69 11.49 -6.02
CA GLY A 222 2.38 11.34 -4.60
C GLY A 222 0.94 11.74 -4.28
N ALA A 223 0.51 12.94 -4.67
CA ALA A 223 -0.85 13.42 -4.44
C ALA A 223 -1.93 12.55 -5.11
N PHE A 224 -1.66 12.07 -6.33
CA PHE A 224 -2.54 11.13 -7.03
C PHE A 224 -2.71 9.83 -6.25
N LEU A 225 -1.62 9.22 -5.78
CA LEU A 225 -1.67 8.00 -4.98
C LEU A 225 -2.31 8.24 -3.61
N GLU A 226 -2.06 9.39 -2.97
CA GLU A 226 -2.72 9.78 -1.72
C GLU A 226 -4.24 9.85 -1.88
N GLU A 227 -4.73 10.48 -2.94
CA GLU A 227 -6.17 10.55 -3.21
C GLU A 227 -6.74 9.16 -3.52
N LYS A 228 -6.04 8.35 -4.33
CA LYS A 228 -6.44 6.96 -4.64
C LYS A 228 -6.62 6.12 -3.38
N TYR A 229 -5.73 6.27 -2.41
CA TYR A 229 -5.76 5.49 -1.16
C TYR A 229 -6.51 6.17 -0.01
N ARG A 230 -7.01 7.39 -0.19
CA ARG A 230 -7.58 8.22 0.89
C ARG A 230 -8.66 7.50 1.69
N VAL A 231 -9.66 6.94 1.01
CA VAL A 231 -10.81 6.27 1.64
C VAL A 231 -10.36 4.96 2.29
N MET A 232 -9.56 4.17 1.58
CA MET A 232 -9.04 2.89 2.06
C MET A 232 -8.22 3.05 3.34
N LEU A 233 -7.24 3.96 3.35
CA LEU A 233 -6.38 4.18 4.51
C LEU A 233 -7.12 4.82 5.68
N ARG A 234 -8.14 5.66 5.41
CA ARG A 234 -9.04 6.17 6.45
C ARG A 234 -9.76 5.02 7.15
N ILE A 235 -10.39 4.11 6.39
CA ILE A 235 -11.10 2.95 6.94
C ILE A 235 -10.14 2.05 7.74
N GLU A 236 -8.96 1.74 7.20
CA GLU A 236 -7.98 0.92 7.92
C GLU A 236 -7.51 1.57 9.23
N LYS A 237 -7.33 2.90 9.24
CA LYS A 237 -6.96 3.65 10.43
C LYS A 237 -8.06 3.61 11.49
N GLU A 238 -9.31 3.77 11.09
CA GLU A 238 -10.48 3.67 11.96
C GLU A 238 -10.65 2.26 12.53
N GLU A 239 -10.50 1.22 11.70
CA GLU A 239 -10.54 -0.16 12.16
C GLU A 239 -9.41 -0.50 13.14
N CYS A 240 -8.20 -0.03 12.87
CA CYS A 240 -7.06 -0.21 13.76
C CYS A 240 -7.29 0.47 15.11
N ALA A 241 -7.84 1.70 15.10
CA ALA A 241 -8.20 2.42 16.33
C ALA A 241 -9.31 1.70 17.12
N ARG A 242 -10.34 1.20 16.43
CA ARG A 242 -11.42 0.42 17.05
C ARG A 242 -10.89 -0.84 17.73
N ARG A 243 -10.06 -1.63 17.04
CA ARG A 243 -9.45 -2.86 17.58
C ARG A 243 -8.60 -2.58 18.83
N LYS A 244 -7.79 -1.52 18.81
CA LYS A 244 -6.99 -1.09 19.98
C LYS A 244 -7.87 -0.71 21.17
N ASN A 245 -8.96 0.02 20.93
CA ASN A 245 -9.88 0.42 22.00
C ASN A 245 -10.61 -0.80 22.61
N GLU A 246 -11.00 -1.76 21.78
CA GLU A 246 -11.61 -3.02 22.23
C GLU A 246 -10.63 -3.86 23.05
N GLU A 247 -9.38 -3.98 22.61
CA GLU A 247 -8.32 -4.68 23.34
C GLU A 247 -8.02 -4.01 24.69
N MET A 248 -7.90 -2.69 24.72
CA MET A 248 -7.74 -1.92 25.95
C MET A 248 -8.92 -2.09 26.92
N SER A 249 -10.15 -2.18 26.40
CA SER A 249 -11.35 -2.39 27.21
C SER A 249 -11.39 -3.82 27.78
N ARG A 250 -10.99 -4.82 27.01
CA ARG A 250 -10.85 -6.21 27.47
C ARG A 250 -9.80 -6.32 28.57
N MET A 251 -8.61 -5.76 28.37
CA MET A 251 -7.54 -5.75 29.38
C MET A 251 -7.99 -5.07 30.68
N LYS A 252 -8.70 -3.93 30.60
CA LYS A 252 -9.25 -3.26 31.79
C LYS A 252 -10.30 -4.10 32.52
N ASN A 253 -11.18 -4.77 31.79
CA ASN A 253 -12.19 -5.66 32.39
C ASN A 253 -11.55 -6.86 33.07
N GLU A 254 -10.56 -7.49 32.44
CA GLU A 254 -9.78 -8.58 33.03
C GLU A 254 -9.03 -8.13 34.29
N GLU A 255 -8.41 -6.94 34.26
CA GLU A 255 -7.73 -6.39 35.43
C GLU A 255 -8.70 -6.09 36.58
N MET A 256 -9.89 -5.55 36.29
CA MET A 256 -10.94 -5.33 37.29
C MET A 256 -11.45 -6.64 37.89
N LEU A 257 -11.63 -7.69 37.08
CA LEU A 257 -12.02 -9.02 37.57
C LEU A 257 -10.95 -9.59 38.51
N ARG A 258 -9.67 -9.53 38.13
CA ARG A 258 -8.55 -9.99 38.98
C ARG A 258 -8.49 -9.24 40.31
N LYS A 259 -8.65 -7.91 40.28
CA LYS A 259 -8.70 -7.07 41.50
C LYS A 259 -9.89 -7.42 42.40
N LYS A 260 -11.05 -7.73 41.82
CA LYS A 260 -12.26 -8.13 42.56
C LYS A 260 -12.07 -9.50 43.20
N GLU A 261 -11.50 -10.47 42.49
CA GLU A 261 -11.16 -11.79 43.03
C GLU A 261 -10.16 -11.69 44.18
N GLU A 262 -9.13 -10.86 44.05
CA GLU A 262 -8.15 -10.63 45.11
C GLU A 262 -8.79 -9.97 46.34
N SER A 263 -9.67 -8.99 46.13
CA SER A 263 -10.43 -8.36 47.22
C SER A 263 -11.34 -9.37 47.95
N ASN A 264 -12.04 -10.22 47.20
CA ASN A 264 -12.89 -11.26 47.77
C ASN A 264 -12.08 -12.28 48.56
N ARG A 265 -10.93 -12.74 48.03
CA ARG A 265 -9.99 -13.62 48.76
C ARG A 265 -9.51 -13.01 50.07
N LYS A 266 -9.13 -11.72 50.06
CA LYS A 266 -8.72 -11.00 51.29
C LYS A 266 -9.86 -10.90 52.30
N LYS A 267 -11.10 -10.64 51.85
CA LYS A 267 -12.29 -10.61 52.72
C LYS A 267 -12.58 -11.98 53.33
N GLU A 268 -12.49 -13.06 52.55
CA GLU A 268 -12.66 -14.43 53.04
C GLU A 268 -11.58 -14.80 54.07
N GLU A 269 -10.32 -14.43 53.83
CA GLU A 269 -9.22 -14.68 54.76
C GLU A 269 -9.41 -13.92 56.08
N MET A 270 -9.80 -12.64 56.01
CA MET A 270 -10.12 -11.82 57.19
C MET A 270 -11.29 -12.40 57.99
N SER A 271 -12.36 -12.84 57.33
CA SER A 271 -13.49 -13.49 58.00
C SER A 271 -13.09 -14.80 58.70
N ARG A 272 -12.22 -15.60 58.08
CA ARG A 272 -11.66 -16.82 58.69
C ARG A 272 -10.79 -16.51 59.90
N LYS A 273 -9.98 -15.45 59.87
CA LYS A 273 -9.17 -15.00 61.01
C LYS A 273 -10.05 -14.56 62.19
N GLN A 274 -11.06 -13.73 61.94
CA GLN A 274 -12.01 -13.29 62.97
C GLN A 274 -12.74 -14.47 63.63
N LYS A 275 -13.22 -15.44 62.84
CA LYS A 275 -13.84 -16.65 63.38
C LYS A 275 -12.90 -17.46 64.27
N ARG A 276 -11.62 -17.58 63.89
CA ARG A 276 -10.59 -18.27 64.70
C ARG A 276 -10.28 -17.53 65.99
N GLU A 277 -10.30 -16.20 65.98
CA GLU A 277 -10.08 -15.39 67.20
C GLU A 277 -11.27 -15.48 68.17
N HIS A 278 -12.50 -15.45 67.65
CA HIS A 278 -13.71 -15.64 68.47
C HIS A 278 -13.71 -17.01 69.18
N LEU A 279 -13.41 -18.08 68.43
CA LEU A 279 -13.29 -19.44 68.98
C LEU A 279 -12.21 -19.57 70.07
N LYS A 280 -11.15 -18.75 70.00
CA LYS A 280 -10.12 -18.71 71.05
C LYS A 280 -10.59 -17.95 72.29
N GLN A 281 -11.43 -16.93 72.14
CA GLN A 281 -12.01 -16.18 73.26
C GLN A 281 -13.09 -16.98 74.00
N GLU A 282 -13.84 -17.85 73.32
CA GLU A 282 -14.85 -18.71 73.97
C GLU A 282 -14.26 -19.89 74.77
N HIS A 283 -12.96 -20.19 74.58
CA HIS A 283 -12.26 -21.29 75.26
C HIS A 283 -11.29 -20.84 76.36
N LEU A 284 -11.30 -19.55 76.71
CA LEU A 284 -10.53 -18.92 77.78
C LEU A 284 -11.47 -18.46 78.90
#